data_AF-A0A535IK24-F1
#
_entry.id   AF-A0A535IK24-F1
#
_cell.length_a   1.000
_cell.length_b   1.000
_cell.length_c   1.000
_cell.angle_alpha   90.00
_cell.angle_beta   90.00
_cell.angle_gamma   90.00
#
_symmetry.space_group_name_H-M   'P 1'
#
loop_
_entity.id
_entity.type
_entity.pdbx_description
1 polymer ?
#
loop_
_entity_poly.entity_id
_entity_poly.type
_entity_poly.pdbx_seq_one_letter_code
_entity_poly.pdbx_strand_id
1 'polypeptide(L)'
;LGDAVALHAANDLDIVVISQRTQTFSPEVFTNVGIDPTRKHVLVVKSMQHFYAGFAPIARQILYVSAPGALVPDFKQLNYQNARRDLWMG
;
A
#
# COMPACT_ATOMS: atom_id res chain seq x y z
N LEU A 1 2.24 6.41 13.38
CA LEU A 1 2.39 5.00 12.97
C LEU A 1 1.97 4.02 14.08
N GLY A 2 1.90 4.45 15.36
CA GLY A 2 1.85 3.47 16.45
C GLY A 2 3.19 2.75 16.55
N ASP A 3 3.19 1.57 17.17
CA ASP A 3 4.36 0.68 17.17
C ASP A 3 4.58 0.14 15.76
N ALA A 4 5.85 0.09 15.36
CA ALA A 4 6.27 -0.47 14.08
C ALA A 4 7.40 -1.48 14.30
N VAL A 5 7.33 -2.61 13.61
CA VAL A 5 8.35 -3.66 13.67
C VAL A 5 8.73 -4.11 12.27
N ALA A 6 10.03 -4.37 12.06
CA ALA A 6 10.53 -5.08 10.90
C ALA A 6 10.58 -6.58 11.18
N LEU A 7 9.99 -7.38 10.30
CA LEU A 7 10.12 -8.83 10.28
C LEU A 7 11.02 -9.20 9.11
N HIS A 8 12.00 -10.06 9.39
CA HIS A 8 12.90 -10.62 8.38
C HIS A 8 12.53 -12.08 8.15
N ALA A 9 12.10 -12.40 6.93
CA ALA A 9 11.72 -13.74 6.53
C ALA A 9 12.76 -14.35 5.59
N ALA A 10 12.58 -15.64 5.25
CA ALA A 10 13.43 -16.32 4.28
C ALA A 10 13.42 -15.59 2.92
N ASN A 11 14.50 -15.79 2.15
CA ASN A 11 14.68 -15.22 0.80
C ASN A 11 14.70 -13.67 0.77
N ASP A 12 15.35 -13.04 1.77
CA ASP A 12 15.54 -11.58 1.86
C ASP A 12 14.24 -10.74 1.82
N LEU A 13 13.14 -11.35 2.28
CA LEU A 13 11.85 -10.69 2.41
C LEU A 13 11.78 -9.92 3.74
N ASP A 14 11.70 -8.60 3.63
CA ASP A 14 11.45 -7.72 4.76
C ASP A 14 9.99 -7.25 4.77
N ILE A 15 9.36 -7.29 5.94
CA ILE A 15 7.97 -6.89 6.14
C ILE A 15 7.91 -5.88 7.28
N VAL A 16 7.34 -4.70 7.01
CA VAL A 16 7.04 -3.72 8.06
C VAL A 16 5.60 -3.87 8.51
N VAL A 17 5.40 -4.12 9.80
CA VAL A 17 4.07 -4.22 10.42
C VAL A 17 3.88 -3.03 11.36
N ILE A 18 2.71 -2.40 11.27
CA ILE A 18 2.35 -1.22 12.08
C ILE A 18 1.08 -1.51 12.89
N SER A 19 1.03 -1.06 14.15
CA SER A 19 -0.10 -1.34 15.05
C SER A 19 -1.31 -0.43 14.82
N GLN A 20 -1.11 0.76 14.25
CA GLN A 20 -2.18 1.68 13.91
C GLN A 20 -2.34 1.81 12.39
N ARG A 21 -3.59 1.74 11.92
CA ARG A 21 -3.90 1.87 10.49
C ARG A 21 -3.59 3.30 10.01
N THR A 22 -2.49 3.44 9.28
CA THR A 22 -2.12 4.70 8.60
C THR A 22 -1.88 4.46 7.11
N GLN A 23 -2.05 5.50 6.30
CA GLN A 23 -1.67 5.43 4.88
C GLN A 23 -0.15 5.51 4.73
N THR A 24 0.40 4.79 3.76
CA THR A 24 1.82 4.85 3.41
C THR A 24 2.05 6.00 2.42
N PHE A 25 2.66 7.08 2.89
CA PHE A 25 2.93 8.29 2.10
C PHE A 25 4.39 8.40 1.64
N SER A 26 5.32 7.85 2.43
CA SER A 26 6.76 8.08 2.28
C SER A 26 7.55 6.78 2.44
N PRO A 27 8.70 6.63 1.77
CA PRO A 27 9.66 5.56 2.01
C PRO A 27 10.18 5.50 3.46
N GLU A 28 10.00 6.57 4.24
CA GLU A 28 10.39 6.62 5.66
C GLU A 28 9.77 5.51 6.52
N VAL A 29 8.63 4.95 6.10
CA VAL A 29 8.04 3.79 6.79
C VAL A 29 9.01 2.60 6.87
N PHE A 30 9.94 2.48 5.92
CA PHE A 30 10.96 1.44 5.89
C PHE A 30 12.22 1.86 6.64
N THR A 31 12.72 3.08 6.40
CA THR A 31 13.98 3.55 7.02
C THR A 31 13.86 3.69 8.53
N ASN A 32 12.67 4.04 9.04
CA ASN A 32 12.40 4.14 10.48
C ASN A 32 12.54 2.81 11.21
N VAL A 33 12.48 1.68 10.50
CA VAL A 33 12.73 0.34 11.05
C VAL A 33 14.02 -0.29 10.51
N GLY A 34 14.93 0.54 9.98
CA GLY A 34 16.27 0.11 9.55
C GLY A 34 16.34 -0.53 8.17
N ILE A 35 15.26 -0.49 7.37
CA ILE A 35 15.24 -1.02 6.00
C ILE A 35 15.52 0.12 5.03
N ASP A 36 16.55 -0.03 4.20
CA ASP A 36 16.79 0.89 3.08
C ASP A 36 15.97 0.46 1.85
N PRO A 37 14.92 1.21 1.48
CA PRO A 37 14.05 0.84 0.36
C PRO A 37 14.75 0.96 -1.00
N THR A 38 15.82 1.75 -1.11
CA THR A 38 16.55 1.95 -2.38
C THR A 38 17.40 0.73 -2.77
N ARG A 39 17.67 -0.14 -1.80
CA ARG A 39 18.40 -1.40 -1.99
C ARG A 39 17.50 -2.58 -2.37
N LYS A 40 16.19 -2.39 -2.44
CA LYS A 40 15.22 -3.44 -2.75
C LYS A 40 14.92 -3.48 -4.24
N HIS A 41 14.90 -4.69 -4.80
CA HIS A 41 14.49 -4.92 -6.19
C HIS A 41 13.00 -4.63 -6.42
N VAL A 42 12.17 -4.90 -5.40
CA VAL A 42 10.73 -4.70 -5.44
C VAL A 42 10.28 -4.11 -4.10
N LEU A 43 9.44 -3.07 -4.17
CA LEU A 43 8.75 -2.49 -3.03
C LEU A 43 7.25 -2.67 -3.21
N VAL A 44 6.58 -3.16 -2.17
CA VAL A 44 5.12 -3.32 -2.15
C VAL A 44 4.57 -2.46 -1.03
N VAL A 45 3.63 -1.57 -1.38
CA VAL A 45 2.92 -0.73 -0.42
C VAL A 45 1.42 -0.92 -0.61
N LYS A 46 0.67 -1.11 0.48
CA LYS A 46 -0.78 -1.24 0.42
C LYS A 46 -1.43 0.15 0.38
N SER A 47 -1.45 0.77 -0.79
CA SER A 47 -2.02 2.11 -1.00
C SER A 47 -2.61 2.24 -2.40
N MET A 48 -3.69 3.02 -2.53
CA MET A 48 -4.34 3.25 -3.82
C MET A 48 -3.68 4.36 -4.63
N GLN A 49 -3.23 5.43 -3.97
CA GLN A 49 -2.66 6.59 -4.67
C GLN A 49 -1.70 7.42 -3.82
N HIS A 50 -1.95 7.54 -2.52
CA HIS A 50 -1.16 8.39 -1.62
C HIS A 50 0.33 8.03 -1.52
N PHE A 51 0.73 6.84 -1.98
CA PHE A 51 2.15 6.46 -2.04
C PHE A 51 2.89 7.10 -3.21
N TYR A 52 2.22 7.47 -4.29
CA TYR A 52 2.87 7.77 -5.57
C TYR A 52 3.93 8.87 -5.43
N ALA A 53 3.59 10.01 -4.81
CA ALA A 53 4.49 11.15 -4.69
C ALA A 53 5.77 10.83 -3.90
N GLY A 54 5.67 10.00 -2.84
CA GLY A 54 6.82 9.64 -2.02
C GLY A 54 7.72 8.56 -2.65
N PHE A 55 7.14 7.67 -3.46
CA PHE A 55 7.86 6.51 -4.00
C PHE A 55 8.31 6.68 -5.46
N ALA A 56 7.65 7.53 -6.25
CA ALA A 56 8.05 7.80 -7.63
C ALA A 56 9.51 8.25 -7.78
N PRO A 57 10.11 9.06 -6.87
CA PRO A 57 11.52 9.46 -7.00
C PRO A 57 12.52 8.31 -6.85
N ILE A 58 12.15 7.22 -6.17
CA ILE A 58 13.03 6.07 -5.91
C ILE A 58 12.68 4.83 -6.74
N ALA A 59 11.58 4.90 -7.52
CA ALA A 59 11.09 3.79 -8.33
C ALA A 59 11.38 4.02 -9.82
N ARG A 60 11.98 3.02 -10.48
CA ARG A 60 12.12 3.03 -11.95
C ARG A 60 10.78 2.94 -12.67
N GLN A 61 9.82 2.22 -12.08
CA GLN A 61 8.50 1.99 -12.63
C GLN A 61 7.51 1.77 -11.49
N ILE A 62 6.30 2.29 -11.63
CA ILE A 62 5.19 2.05 -10.70
C ILE A 62 4.16 1.16 -11.39
N LEU A 63 3.81 0.06 -10.73
CA LEU A 63 2.80 -0.89 -11.18
C LEU A 63 1.63 -0.89 -10.19
N TYR A 64 0.43 -0.58 -10.67
CA TYR A 64 -0.78 -0.70 -9.88
C TYR A 64 -1.30 -2.13 -9.96
N VAL A 65 -1.41 -2.80 -8.81
CA VAL A 65 -1.91 -4.17 -8.73
C VAL A 65 -3.25 -4.17 -8.00
N SER A 66 -4.28 -4.69 -8.66
CA SER A 66 -5.52 -5.04 -7.99
C SER A 66 -5.38 -6.43 -7.39
N ALA A 67 -5.29 -6.50 -6.06
CA ALA A 67 -5.32 -7.77 -5.35
C ALA A 67 -6.79 -8.10 -4.97
N PRO A 68 -7.22 -9.37 -5.01
CA PRO A 68 -8.53 -9.78 -4.52
C PRO A 68 -8.75 -9.29 -3.07
N GLY A 69 -9.84 -8.59 -2.77
CA GLY A 69 -10.12 -8.08 -1.41
C GLY A 69 -11.12 -6.93 -1.32
N ALA A 70 -11.27 -6.37 -0.11
CA ALA A 70 -12.35 -5.46 0.30
C ALA A 70 -12.46 -4.10 -0.45
N LEU A 71 -11.49 -3.76 -1.29
CA LEU A 71 -11.54 -2.58 -2.18
C LEU A 71 -11.15 -3.01 -3.59
N VAL A 72 -12.16 -3.39 -4.37
CA VAL A 72 -12.05 -3.48 -5.82
C VAL A 72 -12.25 -2.06 -6.38
N PRO A 73 -11.40 -1.60 -7.33
CA PRO A 73 -11.57 -0.31 -8.00
C PRO A 73 -12.91 -0.21 -8.75
N ASP A 74 -13.47 -1.36 -9.11
CA ASP A 74 -14.82 -1.46 -9.67
C ASP A 74 -15.86 -1.48 -8.56
N PHE A 75 -16.38 -0.29 -8.24
CA PHE A 75 -17.45 -0.12 -7.27
C PHE A 75 -18.73 -0.90 -7.63
N LYS A 76 -18.91 -1.33 -8.89
CA LYS A 76 -20.05 -2.18 -9.29
C LYS A 76 -19.99 -3.58 -8.69
N GLN A 77 -18.83 -4.01 -8.20
CA GLN A 77 -18.62 -5.33 -7.60
C GLN A 77 -18.87 -5.35 -6.09
N LEU A 78 -19.11 -4.19 -5.47
CA LEU A 78 -19.40 -4.10 -4.04
C LEU A 78 -20.91 -4.27 -3.79
N ASN A 79 -21.27 -5.21 -2.90
CA ASN A 79 -22.67 -5.48 -2.55
C ASN A 79 -23.22 -4.42 -1.58
N TYR A 80 -23.49 -3.23 -2.09
CA TYR A 80 -24.07 -2.15 -1.30
C TYR A 80 -25.52 -2.46 -0.91
N GLN A 81 -25.79 -2.56 0.38
CA GLN A 81 -27.14 -2.77 0.90
C GLN A 81 -27.93 -1.46 1.11
N ASN A 82 -27.22 -0.34 1.32
CA ASN A 82 -27.83 0.96 1.70
C ASN A 82 -27.41 2.14 0.79
N ALA A 83 -26.62 1.91 -0.26
CA ALA A 83 -26.22 2.98 -1.18
C ALA A 83 -27.29 3.17 -2.27
N ARG A 84 -27.56 4.43 -2.66
CA ARG A 84 -28.46 4.70 -3.78
C ARG A 84 -27.82 4.23 -5.08
N ARG A 85 -28.61 3.55 -5.93
CA ARG A 85 -28.12 2.91 -7.17
C ARG A 85 -27.79 3.92 -8.29
N ASP A 86 -28.16 5.18 -8.13
CA ASP A 86 -27.94 6.28 -9.07
C ASP A 86 -26.60 7.00 -8.88
N LEU A 87 -25.80 6.63 -7.87
CA LEU A 87 -24.54 7.30 -7.54
C LEU A 87 -23.44 7.21 -8.62
N TRP A 88 -23.58 6.31 -9.61
CA TRP A 88 -22.55 6.04 -10.62
C TRP A 88 -23.09 5.96 -12.06
N MET A 89 -24.23 6.60 -12.32
CA MET A 89 -24.77 6.77 -13.68
C MET A 89 -24.22 8.09 -14.25
N GLY A 90 -23.00 8.04 -14.77
CA GLY A 90 -22.31 9.14 -15.45
C GLY A 90 -21.15 8.61 -16.28
#